data_AF-A0A412UKT6-F1
#
_entry.id   AF-A0A412UKT6-F1
#
_cell.length_a   1.000
_cell.length_b   1.000
_cell.length_c   1.000
_cell.angle_alpha   90.00
_cell.angle_beta   90.00
_cell.angle_gamma   90.00
#
_symmetry.space_group_name_H-M   'P 1'
#
loop_
_entity.id
_entity.type
_entity.pdbx_description
1 polymer ?
#
loop_
_entity_poly.entity_id
_entity_poly.type
_entity_poly.pdbx_seq_one_letter_code
_entity_poly.pdbx_strand_id
1 'polypeptide(L)'
;MAASNPPKGSVSSSSIKPVTRKAVRCQREVAWLVTQAAGRLVATTRDVNAPTPSFVLAAALDRVRQLELAAQEDGSHLGYQDAMAPDLLTFCRIAKLPAAPNALSDVGYMFTLSGADLIRDIYAYCSELAERHVFDAAEVKPGYVIKLVLRLFLMDGFGAMPA
;
A
#
# COMPACT_ATOMS: atom_id res chain seq x y z
N MET A 1 -52.24 -8.35 -6.77
CA MET A 1 -50.77 -8.23 -6.71
C MET A 1 -50.35 -8.44 -5.27
N ALA A 2 -49.71 -9.57 -4.95
CA ALA A 2 -49.18 -9.82 -3.61
C ALA A 2 -47.73 -9.34 -3.57
N ALA A 3 -47.43 -8.35 -2.73
CA ALA A 3 -46.07 -7.92 -2.45
C ALA A 3 -45.32 -9.08 -1.78
N SER A 4 -44.24 -9.53 -2.43
CA SER A 4 -43.39 -10.59 -1.91
C SER A 4 -42.62 -10.03 -0.70
N ASN A 5 -42.86 -10.58 0.49
CA ASN A 5 -42.10 -10.20 1.69
C ASN A 5 -40.62 -10.62 1.51
N PRO A 6 -39.66 -9.77 1.89
CA PRO A 6 -38.24 -10.12 1.78
C PRO A 6 -37.92 -11.35 2.64
N PRO A 7 -36.98 -12.21 2.21
CA PRO A 7 -36.62 -13.42 2.95
C PRO A 7 -36.14 -13.06 4.36
N LYS A 8 -36.61 -13.81 5.36
CA LYS A 8 -36.12 -13.74 6.75
C LYS A 8 -34.61 -13.96 6.73
N GLY A 9 -33.85 -12.90 7.03
CA GLY A 9 -32.38 -12.90 6.96
C GLY A 9 -31.77 -11.90 5.97
N SER A 10 -32.58 -11.09 5.27
CA SER A 10 -32.07 -9.97 4.49
C SER A 10 -31.37 -8.95 5.39
N VAL A 11 -30.05 -9.07 5.51
CA VAL A 11 -29.21 -8.07 6.17
C VAL A 11 -29.17 -6.86 5.24
N SER A 12 -29.79 -5.75 5.64
CA SER A 12 -29.67 -4.49 4.91
C SER A 12 -28.19 -4.14 4.76
N SER A 13 -27.75 -3.74 3.57
CA SER A 13 -26.36 -3.30 3.32
C SER A 13 -25.89 -2.24 4.34
N SER A 14 -26.82 -1.45 4.87
CA SER A 14 -26.63 -0.46 5.94
C SER A 14 -26.34 -1.04 7.35
N SER A 15 -26.54 -2.34 7.58
CA SER A 15 -26.34 -3.01 8.89
C SER A 15 -25.00 -3.75 8.97
N ILE A 16 -24.24 -3.81 7.88
CA ILE A 16 -22.91 -4.41 7.87
C ILE A 16 -21.94 -3.46 8.57
N LYS A 17 -21.48 -3.84 9.77
CA LYS A 17 -20.44 -3.07 10.46
C LYS A 17 -19.20 -2.99 9.56
N PRO A 18 -18.62 -1.80 9.37
CA PRO A 18 -17.43 -1.66 8.56
C PRO A 18 -16.29 -2.47 9.16
N VAL A 19 -15.48 -3.10 8.31
CA VAL A 19 -14.29 -3.81 8.74
C VAL A 19 -13.28 -2.77 9.22
N THR A 20 -12.98 -2.74 10.52
CA THR A 20 -12.08 -1.74 11.13
C THR A 20 -10.65 -2.24 11.32
N ARG A 21 -10.44 -3.56 11.17
CA ARG A 21 -9.14 -4.22 11.31
C ARG A 21 -9.05 -5.43 10.38
N LYS A 22 -7.93 -5.59 9.68
CA LYS A 22 -7.71 -6.73 8.77
C LYS A 22 -6.25 -7.17 8.77
N ALA A 23 -6.04 -8.47 8.90
CA ALA A 23 -4.71 -9.08 8.81
C ALA A 23 -4.38 -9.40 7.34
N VAL A 24 -3.22 -8.94 6.87
CA VAL A 24 -2.75 -9.09 5.50
C VAL A 24 -1.40 -9.78 5.51
N ARG A 25 -1.29 -10.90 4.78
CA ARG A 25 -0.02 -11.56 4.54
C ARG A 25 0.81 -10.74 3.57
N CYS A 26 2.02 -10.41 3.99
CA CYS A 26 3.01 -9.62 3.27
C CYS A 26 4.34 -10.38 3.22
N GLN A 27 5.19 -10.03 2.27
CA GLN A 27 6.60 -10.45 2.33
C GLN A 27 7.29 -9.75 3.50
N ARG A 28 8.35 -10.38 4.04
CA ARG A 28 9.06 -9.86 5.21
C ARG A 28 9.66 -8.47 4.97
N GLU A 29 10.02 -8.15 3.73
CA GLU A 29 10.52 -6.83 3.34
C GLU A 29 9.55 -5.69 3.65
N VAL A 30 8.24 -5.94 3.68
CA VAL A 30 7.24 -4.92 4.01
C VAL A 30 7.48 -4.34 5.41
N ALA A 31 7.90 -5.16 6.39
CA ALA A 31 8.19 -4.66 7.73
C ALA A 31 9.38 -3.66 7.73
N TRP A 32 10.39 -3.93 6.91
CA TRP A 32 11.52 -3.02 6.71
C TRP A 32 11.10 -1.73 6.00
N LEU A 33 10.35 -1.84 4.90
CA LEU A 33 9.88 -0.70 4.13
C LEU A 33 8.99 0.23 4.98
N VAL A 34 8.10 -0.33 5.80
CA VAL A 34 7.27 0.44 6.75
C VAL A 34 8.15 1.22 7.74
N THR A 35 9.21 0.60 8.24
CA THR A 35 10.15 1.25 9.17
C THR A 35 10.84 2.44 8.50
N GLN A 36 11.30 2.28 7.26
CA GLN A 36 11.92 3.37 6.50
C GLN A 36 10.91 4.48 6.17
N ALA A 37 9.68 4.11 5.79
CA ALA A 37 8.62 5.07 5.49
C ALA A 37 8.20 5.85 6.75
N ALA A 38 8.15 5.20 7.91
CA ALA A 38 7.93 5.86 9.19
C ALA A 38 9.04 6.87 9.50
N GLY A 39 10.31 6.49 9.30
CA GLY A 39 11.45 7.39 9.45
C GLY A 39 11.37 8.61 8.54
N ARG A 40 10.99 8.42 7.27
CA ARG A 40 10.73 9.53 6.33
C ARG A 40 9.63 10.46 6.84
N LEU A 41 8.49 9.91 7.29
CA LEU A 41 7.38 10.72 7.79
C LEU A 41 7.78 11.53 9.03
N VAL A 42 8.45 10.90 10.01
CA VAL A 42 8.91 11.62 11.21
C VAL A 42 9.91 12.72 10.87
N ALA A 43 10.75 12.52 9.85
CA ALA A 43 11.70 13.55 9.41
C ALA A 43 11.02 14.75 8.73
N THR A 44 9.81 14.60 8.20
CA THR A 44 9.08 15.65 7.48
C THR A 44 7.92 16.25 8.29
N THR A 45 7.41 15.54 9.30
CA THR A 45 6.36 16.03 10.19
C THR A 45 6.94 16.70 11.43
N ARG A 46 6.24 17.71 11.95
CA ARG A 46 6.55 18.34 13.25
C ARG A 46 5.91 17.61 14.44
N ASP A 47 5.23 16.49 14.19
CA ASP A 47 4.58 15.69 15.23
C ASP A 47 5.63 14.83 15.93
N VAL A 48 5.57 14.81 17.25
CA VAL A 48 6.51 14.08 18.12
C VAL A 48 6.10 12.62 18.31
N ASN A 49 4.90 12.23 17.87
CA ASN A 49 4.42 10.86 18.03
C ASN A 49 4.92 9.95 16.91
N ALA A 50 5.43 8.78 17.29
CA ALA A 50 5.79 7.76 16.32
C ALA A 50 4.53 7.29 15.57
N PRO A 51 4.50 7.36 14.23
CA PRO A 51 3.33 7.01 13.45
C PRO A 51 3.08 5.50 13.52
N THR A 52 1.81 5.10 13.66
CA THR A 52 1.44 3.69 13.57
C THR A 52 1.69 3.15 12.15
N PRO A 53 1.98 1.85 11.96
CA PRO A 53 2.17 1.27 10.63
C PRO A 53 1.02 1.56 9.66
N SER A 54 -0.24 1.54 10.13
CA SER A 54 -1.41 1.85 9.28
C SER A 54 -1.44 3.33 8.90
N PHE A 55 -1.07 4.24 9.81
CA PHE A 55 -0.94 5.66 9.48
C PHE A 55 0.16 5.90 8.43
N VAL A 56 1.32 5.24 8.58
CA VAL A 56 2.41 5.31 7.61
C VAL A 56 1.93 4.90 6.22
N LEU A 57 1.22 3.77 6.14
CA LEU A 57 0.68 3.26 4.89
C LEU A 57 -0.39 4.19 4.28
N ALA A 58 -1.25 4.79 5.10
CA ALA A 58 -2.25 5.75 4.64
C ALA A 58 -1.59 7.00 4.03
N ALA A 59 -0.59 7.57 4.71
CA ALA A 59 0.16 8.72 4.20
C ALA A 59 0.96 8.37 2.93
N ALA A 60 1.53 7.16 2.87
CA ALA A 60 2.21 6.67 1.67
C ALA A 60 1.24 6.53 0.48
N LEU A 61 0.06 5.95 0.71
CA LEU A 61 -0.96 5.79 -0.32
C LEU A 61 -1.47 7.14 -0.83
N ASP A 62 -1.77 8.09 0.06
CA ASP A 62 -2.18 9.45 -0.30
C ASP A 62 -1.11 10.14 -1.17
N ARG A 63 0.16 10.06 -0.77
CA ARG A 63 1.26 10.63 -1.57
C ARG A 63 1.40 9.95 -2.93
N VAL A 64 1.27 8.63 -3.00
CA VAL A 64 1.31 7.90 -4.29
C VAL A 64 0.15 8.34 -5.19
N ARG A 65 -1.06 8.53 -4.66
CA ARG A 65 -2.19 9.06 -5.44
C ARG A 65 -1.92 10.47 -5.99
N GLN A 66 -1.31 11.33 -5.21
CA GLN A 66 -0.89 12.66 -5.68
C GLN A 66 0.16 12.58 -6.80
N LEU A 67 1.10 11.64 -6.69
CA LEU A 67 2.10 11.39 -7.75
C LEU A 67 1.47 10.84 -9.02
N GLU A 68 0.49 9.94 -8.90
CA GLU A 68 -0.28 9.43 -10.06
C GLU A 68 -1.02 10.56 -10.77
N LEU A 69 -1.65 11.46 -10.00
CA LEU A 69 -2.37 12.60 -10.54
C LEU A 69 -1.42 13.54 -11.29
N ALA A 70 -0.30 13.90 -10.68
CA ALA A 70 0.71 14.75 -11.32
C ALA A 70 1.28 14.12 -12.60
N ALA A 71 1.59 12.82 -12.56
CA ALA A 71 2.06 12.10 -13.75
C ALA A 71 1.02 12.15 -14.87
N GLN A 72 -0.26 11.95 -14.55
CA GLN A 72 -1.35 12.01 -15.52
C GLN A 72 -1.51 13.42 -16.12
N GLU A 73 -1.36 14.49 -15.33
CA GLU A 73 -1.37 15.87 -15.82
C GLU A 73 -0.22 16.14 -16.80
N ASP A 74 0.94 15.53 -16.56
CA ASP A 74 2.11 15.60 -17.43
C ASP A 74 2.05 14.63 -18.64
N GLY A 75 0.98 13.83 -18.76
CA GLY A 75 0.83 12.81 -19.80
C GLY A 75 1.75 11.60 -19.65
N SER A 76 2.28 11.38 -18.44
CA SER A 76 3.14 10.27 -18.06
C SER A 76 2.43 9.29 -17.10
N HIS A 77 3.12 8.24 -16.70
CA HIS A 77 2.62 7.24 -15.75
C HIS A 77 3.71 6.86 -14.76
N LEU A 78 3.34 6.49 -13.53
CA LEU A 78 4.32 5.97 -12.59
C LEU A 78 4.84 4.61 -13.06
N GLY A 79 6.16 4.43 -13.05
CA GLY A 79 6.82 3.15 -13.33
C GLY A 79 6.58 2.10 -12.23
N TYR A 80 5.38 1.53 -12.15
CA TYR A 80 5.04 0.53 -11.14
C TYR A 80 5.91 -0.72 -11.23
N GLN A 81 6.23 -1.16 -12.46
CA GLN A 81 7.08 -2.32 -12.69
C GLN A 81 8.52 -2.03 -12.24
N ASP A 82 9.06 -0.84 -12.53
CA ASP A 82 10.41 -0.45 -12.11
C ASP A 82 10.53 -0.30 -10.59
N ALA A 83 9.46 0.12 -9.91
CA ALA A 83 9.43 0.11 -8.45
C ALA A 83 9.48 -1.32 -7.88
N MET A 84 8.91 -2.30 -8.59
CA MET A 84 8.75 -3.67 -8.09
C MET A 84 9.85 -4.65 -8.55
N ALA A 85 10.50 -4.38 -9.67
CA ALA A 85 11.49 -5.27 -10.29
C ALA A 85 12.76 -5.48 -9.44
N PRO A 86 13.34 -4.47 -8.77
CA PRO A 86 14.54 -4.67 -7.99
C PRO A 86 14.30 -5.58 -6.78
N ASP A 87 15.28 -6.43 -6.48
CA ASP A 87 15.36 -7.06 -5.16
C ASP A 87 15.54 -6.00 -4.05
N LEU A 88 15.35 -6.39 -2.79
CA LEU A 88 15.36 -5.41 -1.70
C LEU A 88 16.71 -4.68 -1.57
N LEU A 89 17.82 -5.37 -1.83
CA LEU A 89 19.16 -4.80 -1.73
C LEU A 89 19.36 -3.71 -2.79
N THR A 90 19.02 -4.02 -4.03
CA THR A 90 19.11 -3.10 -5.17
C THR A 90 18.13 -1.95 -5.00
N PHE A 91 16.91 -2.22 -4.53
CA PHE A 91 15.93 -1.21 -4.18
C PHE A 91 16.48 -0.22 -3.14
N CYS A 92 17.07 -0.71 -2.04
CA CYS A 92 17.63 0.16 -1.01
C CYS A 92 18.74 1.06 -1.58
N ARG A 93 19.57 0.55 -2.49
CA ARG A 93 20.61 1.35 -3.17
C ARG A 93 20.01 2.46 -4.02
N ILE A 94 19.01 2.14 -4.85
CA ILE A 94 18.33 3.11 -5.74
C ILE A 94 17.62 4.19 -4.91
N ALA A 95 16.89 3.77 -3.89
CA ALA A 95 16.14 4.65 -3.00
C ALA A 95 17.01 5.31 -1.92
N LYS A 96 18.35 5.17 -1.95
CA LYS A 96 19.29 5.75 -0.97
C LYS A 96 18.94 5.42 0.49
N LEU A 97 18.37 4.24 0.71
CA LEU A 97 18.03 3.72 2.03
C LEU A 97 19.23 3.00 2.65
N PRO A 98 19.29 2.91 4.00
CA PRO A 98 20.21 1.98 4.63
C PRO A 98 19.97 0.55 4.12
N ALA A 99 21.02 -0.26 4.10
CA ALA A 99 20.89 -1.67 3.74
C ALA A 99 19.88 -2.35 4.68
N ALA A 100 18.97 -3.13 4.09
CA ALA A 100 18.10 -3.99 4.88
C ALA A 100 18.95 -5.00 5.67
N PRO A 101 18.51 -5.44 6.86
CA PRO A 101 19.21 -6.47 7.62
C PRO A 101 19.44 -7.73 6.75
N ASN A 102 20.66 -8.28 6.78
CA ASN A 102 21.17 -9.31 5.86
C ASN A 102 20.40 -10.65 5.84
N ALA A 103 19.37 -10.83 6.65
CA ALA A 103 18.53 -12.02 6.69
C ALA A 103 17.08 -11.66 7.03
N LEU A 104 16.33 -11.15 6.06
CA LEU A 104 14.88 -11.20 6.17
C LEU A 104 14.45 -12.65 5.94
N SER A 105 13.85 -13.26 6.96
CA SER A 105 13.31 -14.61 6.88
C SER A 105 12.30 -14.76 5.73
N ASP A 106 12.28 -15.94 5.11
CA ASP A 106 11.26 -16.35 4.12
C ASP A 106 9.85 -16.46 4.73
N VAL A 107 9.72 -16.42 6.06
CA VAL A 107 8.44 -16.41 6.74
C VAL A 107 7.72 -15.09 6.48
N GLY A 108 6.54 -15.20 5.85
CA GLY A 108 5.67 -14.05 5.57
C GLY A 108 5.35 -13.23 6.81
N TYR A 109 5.37 -11.90 6.66
CA TYR A 109 4.99 -10.93 7.67
C TYR A 109 3.46 -10.73 7.69
N MET A 110 2.84 -10.68 8.86
CA MET A 110 1.43 -10.34 8.98
C MET A 110 1.29 -8.84 9.30
N PHE A 111 0.93 -8.05 8.29
CA PHE A 111 0.59 -6.64 8.48
C PHE A 111 -0.86 -6.55 8.98
N THR A 112 -1.09 -5.80 10.05
CA THR A 112 -2.46 -5.52 10.50
C THR A 112 -2.88 -4.13 10.06
N LEU A 113 -3.76 -4.06 9.06
CA LEU A 113 -4.43 -2.83 8.65
C LEU A 113 -5.45 -2.45 9.72
N SER A 114 -5.48 -1.19 10.10
CA SER A 114 -6.48 -0.60 10.98
C SER A 114 -7.01 0.69 10.36
N GLY A 115 -8.31 0.90 10.49
CA GLY A 115 -9.03 1.98 9.81
C GLY A 115 -9.82 1.43 8.62
N ALA A 116 -11.12 1.66 8.63
CA ALA A 116 -12.01 1.12 7.61
C ALA A 116 -11.73 1.71 6.23
N ASP A 117 -11.36 2.98 6.16
CA ASP A 117 -11.08 3.67 4.90
C ASP A 117 -9.78 3.15 4.27
N LEU A 118 -8.68 3.11 5.02
CA LEU A 118 -7.43 2.49 4.56
C LEU A 118 -7.62 1.05 4.06
N ILE A 119 -8.44 0.25 4.78
CA ILE A 119 -8.74 -1.11 4.34
C ILE A 119 -9.49 -1.11 3.00
N ARG A 120 -10.45 -0.20 2.80
CA ARG A 120 -11.14 -0.08 1.51
C ARG A 120 -10.19 0.40 0.42
N ASP A 121 -9.39 1.43 0.69
CA ASP A 121 -8.50 2.05 -0.29
C ASP A 121 -7.45 1.07 -0.80
N ILE A 122 -6.86 0.26 0.08
CA ILE A 122 -5.91 -0.79 -0.34
C ILE A 122 -6.58 -1.83 -1.25
N TYR A 123 -7.82 -2.22 -0.95
CA TYR A 123 -8.52 -3.21 -1.77
C TYR A 123 -9.05 -2.63 -3.08
N ALA A 124 -9.48 -1.37 -3.08
CA ALA A 124 -9.82 -0.63 -4.29
C ALA A 124 -8.60 -0.50 -5.21
N TYR A 125 -7.43 -0.15 -4.65
CA TYR A 125 -6.20 -0.04 -5.41
C TYR A 125 -5.72 -1.40 -5.95
N CYS A 126 -6.00 -2.51 -5.27
CA CYS A 126 -5.83 -3.85 -5.86
C CYS A 126 -6.68 -4.03 -7.12
N SER A 127 -7.97 -3.69 -7.06
CA SER A 127 -8.87 -3.80 -8.21
C SER A 127 -8.43 -2.91 -9.37
N GLU A 128 -8.07 -1.66 -9.10
CA GLU A 128 -7.59 -0.73 -10.13
C GLU A 128 -6.31 -1.23 -10.83
N LEU A 129 -5.33 -1.75 -10.07
CA LEU A 129 -4.09 -2.28 -10.66
C LEU A 129 -4.36 -3.53 -11.51
N ALA A 130 -5.32 -4.37 -11.13
CA ALA A 130 -5.74 -5.51 -11.92
C ALA A 130 -6.43 -5.08 -13.22
N GLU A 131 -7.28 -4.04 -13.18
CA GLU A 131 -7.96 -3.48 -14.36
C GLU A 131 -6.99 -2.80 -15.32
N ARG A 132 -5.94 -2.15 -14.81
CA ARG A 132 -4.89 -1.51 -15.62
C ARG A 132 -3.96 -2.52 -16.30
N HIS A 133 -4.04 -3.82 -15.97
CA HIS A 133 -3.19 -4.89 -16.50
C HIS A 133 -1.67 -4.62 -16.38
N VAL A 134 -1.25 -3.85 -15.37
CA VAL A 134 0.17 -3.53 -15.16
C VAL A 134 0.94 -4.72 -14.58
N PHE A 135 0.25 -5.58 -13.85
CA PHE A 135 0.76 -6.81 -13.26
C PHE A 135 -0.15 -7.99 -13.61
N ASP A 136 0.35 -9.22 -13.42
CA ASP A 136 -0.51 -10.41 -13.45
C ASP A 136 -1.57 -10.28 -12.34
N ALA A 137 -2.85 -10.41 -12.70
CA ALA A 137 -3.97 -10.30 -11.77
C ALA A 137 -3.84 -11.26 -10.58
N ALA A 138 -3.17 -12.41 -10.73
CA ALA A 138 -2.93 -13.35 -9.65
C ALA A 138 -1.97 -12.81 -8.56
N GLU A 139 -1.12 -11.84 -8.91
CA GLU A 139 -0.15 -11.21 -8.03
C GLU A 139 -0.72 -10.03 -7.25
N VAL A 140 -1.76 -9.35 -7.78
CA VAL A 140 -2.35 -8.13 -7.21
C VAL A 140 -3.19 -8.42 -5.97
N LYS A 141 -2.50 -8.77 -4.89
CA LYS A 141 -3.03 -8.98 -3.55
C LYS A 141 -2.66 -7.79 -2.65
N PRO A 142 -3.39 -7.57 -1.54
CA PRO A 142 -3.11 -6.45 -0.63
C PRO A 142 -1.66 -6.37 -0.15
N GLY A 143 -1.00 -7.51 0.11
CA GLY A 143 0.41 -7.51 0.51
C GLY A 143 1.37 -7.03 -0.60
N TYR A 144 1.03 -7.30 -1.87
CA TYR A 144 1.78 -6.82 -3.03
C TYR A 144 1.57 -5.32 -3.23
N VAL A 145 0.32 -4.86 -3.13
CA VAL A 145 -0.04 -3.45 -3.22
C VAL A 145 0.58 -2.62 -2.09
N ILE A 146 0.56 -3.12 -0.85
CA ILE A 146 1.25 -2.47 0.27
C ILE A 146 2.74 -2.29 -0.04
N LYS A 147 3.39 -3.33 -0.59
CA LYS A 147 4.79 -3.23 -1.00
C LYS A 147 4.99 -2.16 -2.06
N LEU A 148 4.20 -2.17 -3.14
CA LEU A 148 4.29 -1.20 -4.23
C LEU A 148 4.15 0.23 -3.70
N VAL A 149 3.12 0.51 -2.91
CA VAL A 149 2.85 1.83 -2.33
C VAL A 149 4.05 2.31 -1.50
N LEU A 150 4.59 1.45 -0.64
CA LEU A 150 5.75 1.81 0.19
C LEU A 150 7.01 2.04 -0.67
N ARG A 151 7.21 1.25 -1.73
CA ARG A 151 8.36 1.42 -2.61
C ARG A 151 8.29 2.73 -3.40
N LEU A 152 7.15 3.04 -4.02
CA LEU A 152 6.92 4.32 -4.70
C LEU A 152 7.08 5.51 -3.75
N PHE A 153 6.47 5.42 -2.56
CA PHE A 153 6.64 6.44 -1.53
C PHE A 153 8.11 6.64 -1.16
N LEU A 154 8.87 5.57 -0.93
CA LEU A 154 10.28 5.72 -0.59
C LEU A 154 11.10 6.29 -1.75
N MET A 155 10.85 5.89 -3.00
CA MET A 155 11.56 6.42 -4.17
C MET A 155 11.31 7.94 -4.37
N ASP A 156 10.07 8.41 -4.19
CA ASP A 156 9.73 9.85 -4.20
C ASP A 156 10.53 10.64 -3.17
N GLY A 157 10.70 10.11 -1.96
CA GLY A 157 11.43 10.78 -0.88
C GLY A 157 12.91 11.04 -1.15
N PHE A 158 13.51 10.30 -2.08
CA PHE A 158 14.94 10.34 -2.37
C PHE A 158 15.28 10.76 -3.80
N GLY A 159 14.27 11.24 -4.55
CA GLY A 159 14.42 11.69 -5.94
C GLY A 159 14.78 10.54 -6.88
N ALA A 160 14.27 9.35 -6.61
CA ALA A 160 14.59 8.12 -7.32
C ALA A 160 13.38 7.57 -8.12
N MET A 161 12.32 8.37 -8.34
CA MET A 161 11.14 7.90 -9.05
C MET A 161 11.49 7.49 -10.48
N PRO A 162 11.02 6.32 -10.94
CA PRO A 162 11.18 5.92 -12.33
C PRO A 162 10.27 6.79 -13.21
N ALA A 163 10.81 7.22 -14.35
CA ALA A 163 10.12 8.02 -15.36
C ALA A 163 9.29 7.13 -16.30
#